data_AF-A0A1Y3TMQ0-F1
#
_entry.id   AF-A0A1Y3TMQ0-F1
#
_cell.length_a   1.000
_cell.length_b   1.000
_cell.length_c   1.000
_cell.angle_alpha   90.00
_cell.angle_beta   90.00
_cell.angle_gamma   90.00
#
_symmetry.space_group_name_H-M   'P 1'
#
loop_
_entity.id
_entity.type
_entity.pdbx_description
1 polymer ?
#
loop_
_entity_poly.entity_id
_entity_poly.type
_entity_poly.pdbx_seq_one_letter_code
_entity_poly.pdbx_strand_id
1 'polypeptide(L)'
;MTAVLAVCLLSGCGLGAQSGLIHLNKDVIQEILQKDGLNITVTEQDALNQAVEQAAQNLEGAQRPDPEPAAVRSQIAREIGTPPLICSVYDSSYWPNSPWGNPNRHEQTAASFAQQLYKEGHGDAYAAAVASFTTRDGEEMLLFVMTKGS
;
A
#
# COMPACT_ATOMS: atom_id res chain seq x y z
N MET A 1 49.78 -10.94 -26.43
CA MET A 1 49.39 -9.78 -25.61
C MET A 1 47.93 -9.45 -25.85
N THR A 2 47.02 -9.91 -25.00
CA THR A 2 45.84 -9.12 -24.58
C THR A 2 45.30 -9.76 -23.30
N ALA A 3 45.49 -9.07 -22.19
CA ALA A 3 44.89 -9.42 -20.92
C ALA A 3 43.40 -9.11 -21.00
N VAL A 4 42.54 -10.10 -20.80
CA VAL A 4 41.12 -9.84 -20.52
C VAL A 4 41.04 -9.48 -19.04
N LEU A 5 40.94 -8.18 -18.81
CA LEU A 5 40.77 -7.58 -17.50
C LEU A 5 39.42 -8.06 -16.93
N ALA A 6 39.48 -8.86 -15.88
CA ALA A 6 38.31 -9.15 -15.04
C ALA A 6 37.84 -7.85 -14.39
N VAL A 7 36.71 -7.32 -14.85
CA VAL A 7 36.01 -6.25 -14.14
C VAL A 7 35.02 -6.92 -13.20
N CYS A 8 35.53 -7.28 -12.01
CA CYS A 8 34.71 -7.45 -10.83
C CYS A 8 34.15 -6.08 -10.44
N LEU A 9 32.97 -5.70 -10.96
CA LEU A 9 32.16 -4.67 -10.32
C LEU A 9 31.24 -5.35 -9.32
N LEU A 10 31.83 -5.61 -8.15
CA LEU A 10 31.13 -5.58 -6.88
C LEU A 10 30.49 -4.19 -6.71
N SER A 11 29.30 -4.03 -7.25
CA SER A 11 28.28 -3.19 -6.62
C SER A 11 27.75 -4.06 -5.47
N GLY A 12 28.37 -4.06 -4.29
CA GLY A 12 28.36 -2.89 -3.42
C GLY A 12 26.93 -2.74 -2.92
N CYS A 13 26.66 -3.30 -1.74
CA CYS A 13 25.37 -3.34 -1.08
C CYS A 13 24.63 -2.00 -1.19
N GLY A 14 23.63 -1.98 -2.05
CA GLY A 14 22.54 -1.02 -2.06
C GLY A 14 21.29 -1.81 -2.33
N LEU A 15 20.76 -2.49 -1.30
CA LEU A 15 19.34 -2.87 -1.27
C LEU A 15 18.57 -1.55 -1.24
N GLY A 16 18.48 -0.86 -2.38
CA GLY A 16 17.50 0.20 -2.55
C GLY A 16 16.15 -0.49 -2.40
N ALA A 17 15.44 -0.18 -1.32
CA ALA A 17 14.12 -0.74 -1.07
C ALA A 17 13.25 -0.46 -2.29
N GLN A 18 12.99 -1.52 -3.05
CA GLN A 18 12.26 -1.44 -4.31
C GLN A 18 10.79 -1.32 -3.98
N SER A 19 10.07 -0.39 -4.63
CA SER A 19 8.62 -0.28 -4.46
C SER A 19 7.96 -1.64 -4.75
N GLY A 20 7.02 -2.07 -3.90
CA GLY A 20 6.41 -3.39 -4.04
C GLY A 20 5.02 -3.47 -3.47
N LEU A 21 4.17 -4.26 -4.13
CA LEU A 21 2.85 -4.60 -3.63
C LEU A 21 2.95 -5.42 -2.33
N ILE A 22 2.14 -5.06 -1.34
CA ILE A 22 1.97 -5.81 -0.10
C ILE A 22 0.64 -6.54 -0.18
N HIS A 23 0.71 -7.87 -0.26
CA HIS A 23 -0.48 -8.72 -0.24
C HIS A 23 -1.11 -8.74 1.16
N LEU A 24 -2.37 -8.33 1.22
CA LEU A 24 -3.18 -8.31 2.42
C LEU A 24 -3.79 -9.68 2.69
N ASN A 25 -3.74 -10.12 3.95
CA ASN A 25 -4.51 -11.28 4.38
C ASN A 25 -5.97 -10.89 4.65
N LYS A 26 -6.82 -11.07 3.63
CA LYS A 26 -8.26 -10.77 3.72
C LYS A 26 -8.99 -11.51 4.84
N ASP A 27 -8.57 -12.74 5.17
CA ASP A 27 -9.23 -13.54 6.22
C ASP A 27 -8.99 -12.89 7.58
N VAL A 28 -7.77 -12.40 7.82
CA VAL A 28 -7.44 -11.62 9.02
C VAL A 28 -8.22 -10.30 9.08
N ILE A 29 -8.37 -9.59 7.97
CA ILE A 29 -9.17 -8.35 7.91
C ILE A 29 -10.62 -8.65 8.31
N GLN A 30 -11.21 -9.70 7.73
CA GLN A 30 -12.57 -10.11 8.02
C GLN A 30 -12.75 -10.58 9.46
N GLU A 31 -11.78 -11.32 10.03
CA GLU A 31 -11.80 -11.68 11.45
C GLU A 31 -11.80 -10.47 12.38
N ILE A 32 -11.01 -9.43 12.06
CA ILE A 32 -10.99 -8.17 12.84
C ILE A 32 -12.36 -7.50 12.80
N LEU A 33 -12.94 -7.37 11.60
CA LEU A 33 -14.25 -6.74 11.41
C LEU A 33 -15.38 -7.51 12.10
N GLN A 34 -15.35 -8.84 12.02
CA GLN A 34 -16.35 -9.70 12.66
C GLN A 34 -16.27 -9.66 14.19
N LYS A 35 -15.07 -9.54 14.77
CA LYS A 35 -14.89 -9.35 16.23
C LYS A 35 -15.58 -8.09 16.73
N ASP A 36 -15.67 -7.06 15.89
CA ASP A 36 -16.37 -5.82 16.17
C ASP A 36 -17.87 -5.87 15.78
N GLY A 37 -18.37 -7.05 15.39
CA GLY A 37 -19.77 -7.27 15.00
C GLY A 37 -20.12 -6.70 13.62
N LEU A 38 -19.13 -6.41 12.78
CA LEU A 38 -19.31 -5.82 11.45
C LEU A 38 -19.19 -6.90 10.37
N ASN A 39 -20.26 -7.07 9.59
CA ASN A 39 -20.25 -7.96 8.43
C ASN A 39 -19.83 -7.18 7.18
N ILE A 40 -18.53 -6.91 7.05
CA ILE A 40 -17.94 -6.18 5.93
C ILE A 40 -16.98 -7.10 5.17
N THR A 41 -17.09 -7.12 3.85
CA THR A 41 -16.24 -7.89 2.95
C THR A 41 -15.13 -7.00 2.40
N VAL A 42 -13.87 -7.42 2.59
CA VAL A 42 -12.70 -6.79 1.97
C VAL A 42 -12.03 -7.82 1.05
N THR A 43 -11.70 -7.39 -0.17
CA THR A 43 -11.08 -8.22 -1.22
C THR A 43 -9.84 -7.53 -1.80
N GLU A 44 -8.99 -8.30 -2.47
CA GLU A 44 -7.99 -7.76 -3.39
C GLU A 44 -8.54 -7.85 -4.83
N GLN A 45 -8.19 -6.88 -5.67
CA GLN A 45 -8.56 -6.87 -7.08
C GLN A 45 -7.32 -6.60 -7.92
N ASP A 46 -7.09 -7.41 -8.96
CA ASP A 46 -5.88 -7.32 -9.78
C ASP A 46 -5.69 -5.94 -10.40
N ALA A 47 -6.75 -5.34 -10.94
CA ALA A 47 -6.70 -4.00 -11.53
C ALA A 47 -6.31 -2.93 -10.49
N LEU A 48 -6.82 -3.04 -9.26
CA LEU A 48 -6.48 -2.13 -8.17
C LEU A 48 -5.03 -2.33 -7.72
N ASN A 49 -4.61 -3.59 -7.55
CA ASN A 49 -3.25 -3.94 -7.17
C ASN A 49 -2.23 -3.41 -8.19
N GLN A 50 -2.47 -3.61 -9.48
CA GLN A 50 -1.63 -3.10 -10.56
C GLN A 50 -1.56 -1.57 -10.55
N ALA A 51 -2.69 -0.89 -10.38
CA ALA A 51 -2.74 0.56 -10.34
C ALA A 51 -1.99 1.15 -9.14
N VAL A 52 -2.13 0.53 -7.97
CA VAL A 52 -1.44 0.96 -6.75
C VAL A 52 0.05 0.70 -6.82
N GLU A 53 0.47 -0.45 -7.36
CA GLU A 53 1.88 -0.75 -7.58
C GLU A 53 2.51 0.24 -8.57
N GLN A 54 1.85 0.54 -9.69
CA GLN A 54 2.32 1.52 -10.65
C GLN A 54 2.40 2.93 -10.06
N ALA A 55 1.43 3.31 -9.22
CA ALA A 55 1.45 4.58 -8.51
C ALA A 55 2.61 4.66 -7.51
N ALA A 56 2.87 3.59 -6.76
CA ALA A 56 4.02 3.51 -5.84
C ALA A 56 5.36 3.61 -6.58
N GLN A 57 5.50 2.93 -7.73
CA GLN A 57 6.67 3.04 -8.60
C GLN A 57 6.90 4.48 -9.09
N ASN A 58 5.83 5.22 -9.40
CA ASN A 58 5.94 6.62 -9.80
C ASN A 58 6.35 7.57 -8.66
N LEU A 59 6.13 7.16 -7.40
CA LEU A 59 6.52 7.91 -6.21
C LEU A 59 7.95 7.57 -5.75
N GLU A 60 8.56 6.52 -6.30
CA GLU A 60 9.92 6.10 -5.96
C GLU A 60 10.93 7.24 -6.22
N GLY A 61 11.70 7.61 -5.20
CA GLY A 61 12.65 8.73 -5.26
C GLY A 61 12.02 10.12 -5.36
N ALA A 62 10.70 10.25 -5.21
CA ALA A 62 10.01 11.53 -5.14
C ALA A 62 10.25 12.21 -3.77
N GLN A 63 9.96 13.51 -3.69
CA GLN A 63 9.82 14.15 -2.37
C GLN A 63 8.66 13.48 -1.63
N ARG A 64 8.76 13.37 -0.29
CA ARG A 64 7.67 12.89 0.56
C ARG A 64 6.33 13.52 0.15
N PRO A 65 5.34 12.72 -0.30
CA PRO A 65 4.07 13.24 -0.75
C PRO A 65 3.19 13.65 0.43
N ASP A 66 2.15 14.44 0.14
CA ASP A 66 1.10 14.73 1.12
C ASP A 66 0.41 13.43 1.58
N PRO A 67 -0.11 13.38 2.83
CA PRO A 67 -0.80 12.20 3.36
C PRO A 67 -2.02 11.75 2.54
N GLU A 68 -2.66 12.65 1.81
CA GLU A 68 -3.77 12.36 0.90
C GLU A 68 -3.43 12.87 -0.52
N PRO A 69 -2.59 12.14 -1.28
CA PRO A 69 -2.03 12.66 -2.52
C PRO A 69 -3.08 12.70 -3.65
N ALA A 70 -3.68 13.88 -3.88
CA ALA A 70 -4.75 14.08 -4.87
C ALA A 70 -4.36 13.65 -6.30
N ALA A 71 -3.09 13.85 -6.69
CA ALA A 71 -2.58 13.45 -8.00
C ALA A 71 -2.53 11.91 -8.15
N VAL A 72 -2.11 11.20 -7.10
CA VAL A 72 -2.06 9.73 -7.06
C VAL A 72 -3.48 9.17 -7.07
N ARG A 73 -4.39 9.72 -6.27
CA ARG A 73 -5.80 9.34 -6.27
C ARG A 73 -6.41 9.48 -7.67
N SER A 74 -6.11 10.58 -8.37
CA SER A 74 -6.58 10.85 -9.73
C SER A 74 -5.94 9.93 -10.77
N GLN A 75 -4.68 9.53 -10.59
CA GLN A 75 -4.03 8.52 -11.42
C GLN A 75 -4.76 7.19 -11.30
N ILE A 76 -4.88 6.66 -10.08
CA ILE A 76 -5.51 5.36 -9.81
C ILE A 76 -6.96 5.35 -10.32
N ALA A 77 -7.72 6.42 -10.07
CA ALA A 77 -9.09 6.53 -10.54
C ALA A 77 -9.24 6.37 -12.07
N ARG A 78 -8.26 6.87 -12.84
CA ARG A 78 -8.25 6.72 -14.31
C ARG A 78 -7.92 5.29 -14.74
N GLU A 79 -7.08 4.60 -13.99
CA GLU A 79 -6.65 3.23 -14.31
C GLU A 79 -7.74 2.21 -13.98
N ILE A 80 -8.43 2.36 -12.85
CA ILE A 80 -9.48 1.41 -12.41
C ILE A 80 -10.91 1.83 -12.79
N GLY A 81 -11.08 3.02 -13.37
CA GLY A 81 -12.38 3.56 -13.82
C GLY A 81 -13.32 4.02 -12.71
N THR A 82 -12.90 3.99 -11.45
CA THR A 82 -13.68 4.44 -10.29
C THR A 82 -12.79 5.22 -9.31
N PRO A 83 -13.26 6.34 -8.72
CA PRO A 83 -12.48 7.07 -7.74
C PRO A 83 -12.30 6.25 -6.45
N PRO A 84 -11.06 6.13 -5.92
CA PRO A 84 -10.86 5.55 -4.60
C PRO A 84 -11.63 6.31 -3.53
N LEU A 85 -12.18 5.57 -2.57
CA LEU A 85 -12.82 6.11 -1.38
C LEU A 85 -11.75 6.58 -0.39
N ILE A 86 -10.67 5.80 -0.25
CA ILE A 86 -9.46 6.13 0.51
C ILE A 86 -8.25 6.07 -0.42
N CYS A 87 -7.35 7.03 -0.29
CA CYS A 87 -6.03 7.04 -0.93
C CYS A 87 -5.09 7.82 0.00
N SER A 88 -4.35 7.10 0.84
CA SER A 88 -3.59 7.69 1.93
C SER A 88 -2.17 7.16 1.98
N VAL A 89 -1.22 8.04 2.27
CA VAL A 89 0.20 7.73 2.43
C VAL A 89 0.60 7.84 3.88
N TYR A 90 1.24 6.80 4.39
CA TYR A 90 1.78 6.76 5.74
C TYR A 90 3.26 6.46 5.72
N ASP A 91 3.97 7.01 6.69
CA ASP A 91 5.34 6.61 6.98
C ASP A 91 5.35 5.17 7.50
N SER A 92 6.23 4.30 7.00
CA SER A 92 6.33 2.94 7.52
C SER A 92 6.72 2.94 9.00
N SER A 93 7.42 3.98 9.45
CA SER A 93 7.83 4.19 10.84
C SER A 93 6.74 4.80 11.74
N TYR A 94 5.64 5.34 11.17
CA TYR A 94 4.50 5.85 11.94
C TYR A 94 3.94 4.79 12.91
N TRP A 95 4.17 3.53 12.58
CA TRP A 95 3.90 2.38 13.41
C TRP A 95 5.19 1.89 14.06
N PRO A 96 5.62 2.47 15.21
CA PRO A 96 6.81 1.99 15.90
C PRO A 96 6.68 0.48 16.11
N ASN A 97 7.75 -0.22 15.73
CA ASN A 97 7.92 -1.64 15.95
C ASN A 97 7.59 -1.94 17.41
N SER A 98 6.40 -2.48 17.64
CA SER A 98 6.06 -3.07 18.93
C SER A 98 7.09 -4.18 19.10
N PRO A 99 7.73 -4.32 20.28
CA PRO A 99 8.65 -5.41 20.54
C PRO A 99 8.00 -6.80 20.36
N TRP A 100 6.67 -6.84 20.23
CA TRP A 100 5.87 -7.99 19.83
C TRP A 100 5.24 -7.75 18.46
N GLY A 101 6.08 -7.59 17.43
CA GLY A 101 5.70 -7.18 16.07
C GLY A 101 4.34 -7.73 15.67
N ASN A 102 3.33 -6.86 15.65
CA ASN A 102 1.99 -7.25 15.25
C ASN A 102 2.03 -7.54 13.74
N PRO A 103 1.94 -8.80 13.30
CA PRO A 103 2.15 -9.16 11.91
C PRO A 103 1.02 -8.66 11.00
N ASN A 104 -0.11 -8.24 11.58
CA ASN A 104 -1.35 -7.94 10.87
C ASN A 104 -1.64 -6.43 10.79
N ARG A 105 -0.60 -5.57 10.76
CA ARG A 105 -0.79 -4.11 10.82
C ARG A 105 -1.46 -3.54 9.57
N HIS A 106 -1.06 -4.01 8.39
CA HIS A 106 -1.67 -3.57 7.14
C HIS A 106 -3.16 -3.96 7.11
N GLU A 107 -3.47 -5.15 7.62
CA GLU A 107 -4.83 -5.66 7.77
C GLU A 107 -5.64 -4.87 8.79
N GLN A 108 -5.04 -4.45 9.91
CA GLN A 108 -5.70 -3.57 10.89
C GLN A 108 -6.03 -2.20 10.31
N THR A 109 -5.10 -1.59 9.57
CA THR A 109 -5.33 -0.32 8.89
C THR A 109 -6.43 -0.46 7.83
N ALA A 110 -6.37 -1.51 7.00
CA ALA A 110 -7.41 -1.81 6.02
C ALA A 110 -8.78 -2.04 6.69
N ALA A 111 -8.83 -2.81 7.79
CA ALA A 111 -10.05 -3.00 8.56
C ALA A 111 -10.58 -1.66 9.08
N SER A 112 -9.73 -0.81 9.67
CA SER A 112 -10.13 0.51 10.17
C SER A 112 -10.75 1.39 9.09
N PHE A 113 -10.18 1.41 7.88
CA PHE A 113 -10.78 2.11 6.74
C PHE A 113 -12.13 1.53 6.34
N ALA A 114 -12.25 0.20 6.26
CA ALA A 114 -13.51 -0.44 5.92
C ALA A 114 -14.61 -0.11 6.96
N GLN A 115 -14.25 -0.06 8.26
CA GLN A 115 -15.16 0.36 9.33
C GLN A 115 -15.59 1.81 9.20
N GLN A 116 -14.64 2.71 8.90
CA GLN A 116 -14.94 4.13 8.68
C GLN A 116 -15.91 4.31 7.52
N LEU A 117 -15.60 3.73 6.35
CA LEU A 117 -16.44 3.83 5.15
C LEU A 117 -17.83 3.24 5.37
N TYR A 118 -17.93 2.13 6.12
CA TYR A 118 -19.22 1.55 6.50
C TYR A 118 -20.05 2.53 7.35
N LYS A 119 -19.43 3.16 8.35
CA LYS A 119 -20.09 4.18 9.20
C LYS A 119 -20.51 5.42 8.42
N GLU A 120 -19.76 5.76 7.37
CA GLU A 120 -20.07 6.85 6.44
C GLU A 120 -21.14 6.48 5.39
N GLY A 121 -21.58 5.21 5.34
CA GLY A 121 -22.65 4.76 4.47
C GLY A 121 -22.21 4.36 3.05
N HIS A 122 -20.93 4.04 2.86
CA HIS A 122 -20.39 3.63 1.54
C HIS A 122 -20.69 2.17 1.15
N GLY A 123 -21.32 1.40 2.04
CA GLY A 123 -21.69 0.00 1.86
C GLY A 123 -20.89 -0.93 2.75
N ASP A 124 -20.89 -2.22 2.42
CA ASP A 124 -20.28 -3.30 3.21
C ASP A 124 -19.33 -4.18 2.39
N ALA A 125 -19.00 -3.79 1.16
CA ALA A 125 -18.07 -4.49 0.29
C ALA A 125 -17.02 -3.51 -0.26
N TYR A 126 -15.74 -3.87 -0.10
CA TYR A 126 -14.59 -3.05 -0.47
C TYR A 126 -13.50 -3.86 -1.16
N ALA A 127 -12.72 -3.19 -2.01
CA ALA A 127 -11.45 -3.69 -2.52
C ALA A 127 -10.31 -2.83 -1.99
N ALA A 128 -9.25 -3.46 -1.47
CA ALA A 128 -8.11 -2.80 -0.86
C ALA A 128 -6.81 -3.23 -1.53
N ALA A 129 -5.85 -2.31 -1.60
CA ALA A 129 -4.49 -2.57 -2.05
C ALA A 129 -3.51 -1.68 -1.28
N VAL A 130 -2.31 -2.20 -1.07
CA VAL A 130 -1.23 -1.52 -0.37
C VAL A 130 0.07 -1.74 -1.11
N ALA A 131 0.87 -0.68 -1.26
CA ALA A 131 2.23 -0.80 -1.79
C ALA A 131 3.21 0.05 -0.97
N SER A 132 4.45 -0.42 -0.87
CA SER A 132 5.56 0.38 -0.33
C SER A 132 6.30 1.12 -1.44
N PHE A 133 6.94 2.24 -1.09
CA PHE A 133 7.89 2.96 -1.93
C PHE A 133 8.88 3.73 -1.06
N THR A 134 10.04 4.09 -1.61
CA THR A 134 11.06 4.88 -0.89
C THR A 134 11.12 6.30 -1.42
N THR A 135 11.09 7.29 -0.53
CA THR A 135 11.24 8.71 -0.89
C THR A 135 12.70 9.05 -1.19
N ARG A 136 12.92 10.23 -1.78
CA ARG A 136 14.26 10.78 -2.04
C ARG A 136 15.17 10.80 -0.82
N ASP A 137 14.60 11.06 0.35
CA ASP A 137 15.34 11.18 1.61
C ASP A 137 15.59 9.81 2.27
N GLY A 138 15.15 8.72 1.64
CA GLY A 138 15.33 7.34 2.11
C GLY A 138 14.24 6.87 3.07
N GLU A 139 13.16 7.62 3.23
CA GLU A 139 12.02 7.22 4.07
C GLU A 139 11.16 6.21 3.31
N GLU A 140 10.89 5.06 3.93
CA GLU A 140 9.94 4.07 3.41
C GLU A 140 8.52 4.50 3.76
N MET A 141 7.66 4.51 2.76
CA MET A 141 6.28 4.96 2.85
C MET A 141 5.35 3.87 2.34
N LEU A 142 4.10 3.89 2.81
CA LEU A 142 3.04 2.97 2.43
C LEU A 142 1.88 3.74 1.79
N LEU A 143 1.52 3.38 0.57
CA LEU A 143 0.33 3.86 -0.12
C LEU A 143 -0.82 2.87 0.12
N PHE A 144 -1.83 3.29 0.88
CA PHE A 144 -3.06 2.54 1.10
C PHE A 144 -4.18 3.08 0.22
N VAL A 145 -4.87 2.18 -0.48
CA VAL A 145 -5.98 2.54 -1.35
C VAL A 145 -7.15 1.60 -1.11
N MET A 146 -8.34 2.17 -0.95
CA MET A 146 -9.58 1.42 -0.81
C MET A 146 -10.64 1.98 -1.74
N THR A 147 -11.32 1.08 -2.43
CA THR A 147 -12.39 1.37 -3.38
C THR A 147 -13.63 0.56 -3.02
N LYS A 148 -14.76 0.90 -3.64
CA LYS A 148 -15.97 0.09 -3.50
C LYS A 148 -15.76 -1.29 -4.11
N GLY A 149 -16.13 -2.33 -3.37
CA GLY A 149 -16.13 -3.71 -3.84
C GLY A 149 -17.22 -3.93 -4.88
N SER A 150 -16.97 -4.87 -5.78
CA SER A 150 -17.91 -5.31 -6.83
C SER A 150 -18.84 -6.41 -6.33
#